data_AF-A0A6V8NWC3-F1
#
_entry.id   AF-A0A6V8NWC3-F1
#
_cell.length_a   1.000
_cell.length_b   1.000
_cell.length_c   1.000
_cell.angle_alpha   90.00
_cell.angle_beta   90.00
_cell.angle_gamma   90.00
#
_symmetry.space_group_name_H-M   'P 1'
#
loop_
_entity.id
_entity.type
_entity.pdbx_description
1 polymer ?
#
loop_
_entity_poly.entity_id
_entity_poly.type
_entity_poly.pdbx_seq_one_letter_code
_entity_poly.pdbx_strand_id
1 'polypeptide(L)'
;ITDSTESLICQRCPYLEGSSPQDVLRELEHVKLENEQLRRVFEIAVEAFKERDEKIKQLEAENNTLRSKIQDLHQKPFVISKRKKEKQVDNESSLSSSRPRGAPQGHKGGTREKPDRVDEYIDVFPERCDCGSRDLSECEKVDEHTIEEIEIRKARVICYRRHYRYCKRCKKIVSARVPSDIP
;
A
#
# COMPACT_ATOMS: atom_id res chain seq x y z
N ILE A 1 -37.77 -12.04 -86.34
CA ILE A 1 -36.59 -11.16 -86.22
C ILE A 1 -36.65 -10.57 -84.82
N THR A 2 -35.65 -10.91 -83.99
CA THR A 2 -35.23 -10.31 -82.70
C THR A 2 -36.29 -10.24 -81.59
N ASP A 3 -36.11 -10.68 -80.36
CA ASP A 3 -34.96 -11.21 -79.64
C ASP A 3 -35.58 -11.81 -78.37
N SER A 4 -35.60 -13.13 -78.23
CA SER A 4 -36.08 -13.81 -77.00
C SER A 4 -34.97 -14.68 -76.45
N THR A 5 -33.73 -14.19 -76.48
CA THR A 5 -32.59 -14.83 -75.81
C THR A 5 -32.60 -14.44 -74.32
N GLU A 6 -33.73 -14.71 -73.65
CA GLU A 6 -33.81 -14.64 -72.20
C GLU A 6 -33.10 -15.88 -71.63
N SER A 7 -31.81 -15.69 -71.42
CA SER A 7 -30.92 -16.36 -70.46
C SER A 7 -31.59 -17.46 -69.63
N LEU A 8 -31.53 -18.70 -70.13
CA LEU A 8 -31.72 -19.90 -69.32
C LEU A 8 -30.56 -20.00 -68.32
N ILE A 9 -30.69 -19.30 -67.20
CA ILE A 9 -29.82 -19.45 -66.04
C ILE A 9 -29.90 -20.93 -65.64
N CYS A 10 -28.78 -21.64 -65.82
CA CYS A 10 -28.65 -23.04 -65.44
C CYS A 10 -28.85 -23.15 -63.92
N GLN A 11 -30.05 -23.56 -63.49
CA GLN A 11 -30.45 -23.65 -62.08
C GLN A 11 -29.66 -24.73 -61.29
N ARG A 12 -28.91 -25.60 -61.98
CA ARG A 12 -28.18 -26.72 -61.39
C ARG A 12 -26.93 -27.02 -62.23
N CYS A 13 -25.75 -26.56 -61.79
CA CYS A 13 -24.51 -26.78 -62.53
C CYS A 13 -23.74 -28.02 -62.01
N PRO A 14 -23.48 -29.06 -62.83
CA PRO A 14 -22.73 -30.25 -62.41
C PRO A 14 -21.30 -29.95 -61.92
N TYR A 15 -20.69 -28.88 -62.42
CA TYR A 15 -19.34 -28.45 -62.03
C TYR A 15 -19.32 -27.62 -60.74
N LEU A 16 -20.48 -27.21 -60.23
CA LEU A 16 -20.65 -26.51 -58.96
C LEU A 16 -21.40 -27.38 -57.96
N GLU A 17 -21.20 -28.70 -58.03
CA GLU A 17 -21.84 -29.70 -57.15
C GLU A 17 -23.39 -29.64 -57.17
N GLY A 18 -23.95 -29.17 -58.29
CA GLY A 18 -25.39 -28.99 -58.45
C GLY A 18 -25.94 -27.68 -57.91
N SER A 19 -25.11 -26.73 -57.50
CA SER A 19 -25.55 -25.38 -57.15
C SER A 19 -25.77 -24.51 -58.39
N SER A 20 -26.60 -23.48 -58.26
CA SER A 20 -26.73 -22.44 -59.28
C SER A 20 -25.48 -21.55 -59.26
N PRO A 21 -24.93 -21.15 -60.42
CA PRO A 21 -23.85 -20.17 -60.48
C PRO A 21 -24.16 -18.86 -59.74
N GLN A 22 -25.43 -18.44 -59.71
CA GLN A 22 -25.84 -17.22 -58.99
C GLN A 22 -25.74 -17.37 -57.47
N ASP A 23 -26.03 -18.56 -56.93
CA ASP A 23 -25.92 -18.84 -55.50
C ASP A 23 -24.46 -18.80 -55.06
N VAL A 24 -23.59 -19.47 -55.83
CA VAL A 24 -22.15 -19.48 -55.57
C VAL A 24 -21.55 -18.07 -55.64
N LEU A 25 -21.99 -17.24 -56.57
CA LEU A 25 -21.54 -15.84 -56.66
C LEU A 25 -21.99 -15.01 -55.45
N ARG A 26 -23.25 -15.17 -54.99
CA ARG A 26 -23.76 -14.50 -53.79
C ARG A 26 -23.01 -14.92 -52.53
N GLU A 27 -22.77 -16.23 -52.36
CA GLU A 27 -22.00 -16.75 -51.22
C GLU A 27 -20.57 -16.22 -51.25
N LEU A 28 -19.95 -16.14 -52.42
CA LEU A 28 -18.61 -15.60 -52.58
C LEU A 28 -18.55 -14.10 -52.21
N GLU A 29 -19.56 -13.31 -52.59
CA GLU A 29 -19.66 -11.91 -52.17
C GLU A 29 -19.85 -11.78 -50.65
N HIS A 30 -20.71 -12.60 -50.06
CA HIS A 30 -20.93 -12.65 -48.62
C HIS A 30 -19.65 -12.98 -47.85
N VAL A 31 -18.98 -14.07 -48.24
CA VAL A 31 -17.73 -14.53 -47.61
C VAL A 31 -16.61 -13.49 -47.79
N LYS A 32 -16.56 -12.76 -48.92
CA LYS A 32 -15.62 -11.66 -49.09
C LYS A 32 -15.87 -10.54 -48.09
N LEU A 33 -17.12 -10.15 -47.90
CA LEU A 33 -17.50 -9.10 -46.96
C LEU A 33 -17.16 -9.51 -45.52
N GLU A 34 -17.49 -10.74 -45.12
CA GLU A 34 -17.13 -11.27 -43.80
C GLU A 34 -15.63 -11.31 -43.59
N ASN A 35 -14.85 -11.77 -44.58
CA ASN A 35 -13.40 -11.77 -44.48
C ASN A 35 -12.83 -10.36 -44.34
N GLU A 36 -13.39 -9.36 -45.02
CA GLU A 36 -12.98 -7.96 -44.88
C GLU A 36 -13.30 -7.42 -43.48
N GLN A 37 -14.47 -7.77 -42.92
CA GLN A 37 -14.84 -7.42 -41.55
C GLN A 37 -13.90 -8.09 -40.53
N LEU A 38 -13.63 -9.38 -40.69
CA LEU A 38 -12.72 -10.13 -39.82
C LEU A 38 -11.30 -9.57 -39.87
N ARG A 39 -10.81 -9.19 -41.05
CA ARG A 39 -9.49 -8.53 -41.20
C ARG A 39 -9.43 -7.22 -40.43
N ARG A 40 -10.46 -6.38 -40.55
CA ARG A 40 -10.55 -5.12 -39.77
C ARG A 40 -10.54 -5.36 -38.27
N VAL A 41 -11.34 -6.30 -37.78
CA VAL A 41 -11.38 -6.63 -36.35
C VAL A 41 -10.03 -7.18 -35.88
N PHE A 42 -9.37 -8.00 -36.70
CA PHE A 42 -8.06 -8.55 -36.38
C PHE A 42 -6.99 -7.46 -36.29
N GLU A 43 -6.98 -6.50 -37.21
CA GLU A 43 -6.06 -5.35 -37.17
C GLU A 43 -6.21 -4.53 -35.89
N ILE A 44 -7.45 -4.18 -35.53
CA ILE A 44 -7.75 -3.46 -34.27
C ILE A 44 -7.29 -4.26 -33.05
N ALA A 45 -7.55 -5.57 -33.03
CA ALA A 45 -7.14 -6.43 -31.93
C ALA A 45 -5.61 -6.49 -31.81
N VAL A 46 -4.88 -6.61 -32.93
CA VAL A 46 -3.42 -6.63 -32.95
C VAL A 46 -2.84 -5.32 -32.43
N GLU A 47 -3.40 -4.17 -32.81
CA GLU A 47 -2.97 -2.88 -32.27
C GLU A 47 -3.20 -2.79 -30.76
N ALA A 48 -4.39 -3.18 -30.28
CA ALA A 48 -4.68 -3.20 -28.86
C ALA A 48 -3.74 -4.15 -28.07
N PHE A 49 -3.38 -5.30 -28.63
CA PHE A 49 -2.41 -6.21 -28.00
C PHE A 49 -1.02 -5.58 -27.92
N LYS A 50 -0.55 -4.91 -28.98
CA LYS A 50 0.75 -4.22 -28.97
C LYS A 50 0.81 -3.15 -27.89
N GLU A 51 -0.22 -2.30 -27.78
CA GLU A 51 -0.28 -1.25 -26.75
C GLU A 51 -0.24 -1.84 -25.33
N ARG A 52 -0.98 -2.95 -25.11
CA ARG A 52 -0.97 -3.64 -23.82
C ARG A 52 0.39 -4.24 -23.51
N ASP A 53 1.05 -4.87 -24.47
CA ASP A 53 2.37 -5.46 -24.30
C ASP A 53 3.43 -4.40 -24.00
N GLU A 54 3.38 -3.25 -24.67
CA GLU A 54 4.23 -2.11 -24.36
C GLU A 54 4.00 -1.61 -22.93
N LYS A 55 2.73 -1.53 -22.50
CA LYS A 55 2.41 -1.11 -21.14
C LYS A 55 2.89 -2.11 -20.09
N ILE A 56 2.76 -3.41 -20.37
CA ILE A 56 3.28 -4.47 -19.50
C ILE A 56 4.79 -4.33 -19.34
N LYS A 57 5.53 -4.17 -20.45
CA LYS A 57 6.99 -3.97 -20.41
C LYS A 57 7.40 -2.75 -19.57
N GLN A 58 6.69 -1.63 -19.72
CA GLN A 58 6.93 -0.43 -18.91
C GLN A 58 6.72 -0.70 -17.43
N LEU A 59 5.58 -1.30 -17.07
CA LEU A 59 5.24 -1.61 -15.68
C LEU A 59 6.21 -2.61 -15.06
N GLU A 60 6.64 -3.63 -15.81
CA GLU A 60 7.65 -4.59 -15.37
C GLU A 60 9.00 -3.92 -15.11
N ALA A 61 9.45 -3.03 -16.00
CA ALA A 61 10.67 -2.26 -15.80
C ALA A 61 10.57 -1.38 -14.54
N GLU A 62 9.47 -0.65 -14.36
CA GLU A 62 9.22 0.16 -13.17
C GLU A 62 9.22 -0.71 -11.90
N ASN A 63 8.51 -1.83 -11.91
CA ASN A 63 8.44 -2.74 -10.77
C ASN A 63 9.82 -3.29 -10.40
N ASN A 64 10.63 -3.67 -11.40
CA ASN A 64 11.99 -4.12 -11.19
C ASN A 64 12.85 -3.01 -10.56
N THR A 65 12.77 -1.77 -11.05
CA THR A 65 13.54 -0.65 -10.45
C THR A 65 13.12 -0.38 -9.01
N LEU A 66 11.82 -0.42 -8.70
CA LEU A 66 11.29 -0.19 -7.36
C LEU A 66 11.69 -1.32 -6.41
N ARG A 67 11.62 -2.58 -6.85
CA ARG A 67 12.08 -3.75 -6.09
C ARG A 67 13.56 -3.64 -5.74
N SER A 68 14.41 -3.27 -6.71
CA SER A 68 15.84 -3.04 -6.46
C SER A 68 16.07 -1.91 -5.46
N LYS A 69 15.35 -0.78 -5.58
CA LYS A 69 15.45 0.32 -4.61
C LYS A 69 15.05 -0.11 -3.20
N ILE A 70 13.96 -0.87 -3.07
CA ILE A 70 13.53 -1.41 -1.77
C ILE A 70 14.60 -2.34 -1.20
N GLN A 71 15.17 -3.23 -2.03
CA GLN A 71 16.24 -4.12 -1.63
C GLN A 71 17.49 -3.35 -1.16
N ASP A 72 17.90 -2.32 -1.89
CA ASP A 72 19.03 -1.46 -1.52
C ASP A 72 18.76 -0.72 -0.20
N LEU A 73 17.56 -0.17 -0.02
CA LEU A 73 17.14 0.50 1.21
C LEU A 73 17.05 -0.47 2.39
N HIS A 74 16.65 -1.72 2.18
CA HIS A 74 16.63 -2.76 3.21
C HIS A 74 18.06 -3.22 3.56
N GLN A 75 18.99 -3.22 2.61
CA GLN A 75 20.38 -3.61 2.86
C GLN A 75 21.20 -2.51 3.54
N LYS A 76 21.03 -1.23 3.14
CA LYS A 76 21.75 -0.06 3.69
C LYS A 76 21.79 0.03 5.22
N PRO A 77 20.72 -0.23 6.01
CA PRO A 77 20.79 -0.21 7.46
C PRO A 77 21.66 -1.33 8.07
N PHE A 78 22.06 -2.35 7.31
CA PHE A 78 22.82 -3.50 7.79
C PHE A 78 24.28 -3.60 7.29
N VAL A 79 24.75 -2.75 6.37
CA VAL A 79 26.12 -2.87 5.79
C VAL A 79 27.22 -2.16 6.59
N ILE A 80 26.88 -1.28 7.56
CA ILE A 80 27.88 -0.62 8.41
C ILE A 80 28.69 -1.64 9.25
N SER A 81 28.12 -2.82 9.49
CA SER A 81 28.76 -3.92 10.23
C SER A 81 29.82 -4.71 9.43
N LYS A 82 29.63 -4.94 8.12
CA LYS A 82 30.48 -5.86 7.34
C LYS A 82 31.81 -5.24 6.89
N ARG A 83 31.83 -3.94 6.56
CA ARG A 83 33.07 -3.25 6.11
C ARG A 83 34.14 -3.07 7.18
N LYS A 84 33.80 -3.23 8.47
CA LYS A 84 34.79 -3.27 9.57
C LYS A 84 35.43 -4.64 9.75
N LYS A 85 34.88 -5.72 9.17
CA LYS A 85 35.37 -7.09 9.37
C LYS A 85 36.49 -7.49 8.42
N GLU A 86 36.60 -6.84 7.26
CA GLU A 86 37.64 -7.14 6.25
C GLU A 86 38.96 -6.38 6.46
N LYS A 87 39.03 -5.43 7.41
CA LYS A 87 40.27 -4.71 7.77
C LYS A 87 41.00 -5.28 9.00
N GLN A 88 40.60 -6.45 9.49
CA GLN A 88 41.27 -7.14 10.62
C GLN A 88 41.61 -8.58 10.25
N VAL A 89 42.37 -8.73 9.17
CA VAL A 89 43.32 -9.82 8.95
C VAL A 89 44.60 -9.04 8.68
N ASP A 90 45.32 -8.60 9.71
CA ASP A 90 46.46 -9.32 10.25
C ASP A 90 46.73 -8.88 11.70
N ASN A 91 46.56 -9.81 12.65
CA ASN A 91 47.49 -10.04 13.76
C ASN A 91 46.92 -11.15 14.63
N GLU A 92 47.60 -12.29 14.61
CA GLU A 92 47.42 -13.33 15.59
C GLU A 92 47.77 -12.81 16.98
N SER A 93 46.87 -13.04 17.93
CA SER A 93 47.15 -13.54 19.29
C SER A 93 46.01 -13.17 20.23
N SER A 94 45.79 -14.03 21.22
CA SER A 94 44.92 -13.89 22.39
C SER A 94 43.46 -14.38 22.24
N LEU A 95 43.30 -15.65 22.64
CA LEU A 95 42.37 -16.11 23.68
C LEU A 95 40.96 -15.51 23.66
N SER A 96 40.00 -16.40 23.40
CA SER A 96 38.55 -16.20 23.46
C SER A 96 38.08 -15.53 24.75
N SER A 97 38.14 -14.19 24.80
CA SER A 97 37.24 -13.39 25.62
C SER A 97 36.06 -13.03 24.73
N SER A 98 34.89 -13.58 25.05
CA SER A 98 33.64 -13.21 24.38
C SER A 98 33.51 -11.70 24.41
N ARG A 99 33.42 -11.05 23.24
CA ARG A 99 33.17 -9.60 23.18
C ARG A 99 31.95 -9.29 24.05
N PRO A 100 32.02 -8.31 24.97
CA PRO A 100 30.90 -7.98 25.82
C PRO A 100 29.69 -7.62 24.95
N ARG A 101 28.54 -8.20 25.27
CA ARG A 101 27.27 -7.85 24.64
C ARG A 101 26.86 -6.47 25.15
N GLY A 102 26.58 -5.53 24.25
CA GLY A 102 26.15 -4.19 24.61
C GLY A 102 26.77 -3.09 23.74
N ALA A 103 26.45 -1.84 24.08
CA ALA A 103 27.08 -0.69 23.45
C ALA A 103 28.60 -0.73 23.67
N PRO A 104 29.42 -0.31 22.68
CA PRO A 104 30.86 -0.23 22.85
C PRO A 104 31.23 0.63 24.05
N GLN A 105 32.32 0.26 24.72
CA GLN A 105 32.85 1.00 25.86
C GLN A 105 33.12 2.46 25.46
N GLY A 106 32.50 3.41 26.16
CA GLY A 106 32.60 4.85 25.86
C GLY A 106 31.38 5.46 25.16
N HIS A 107 30.36 4.68 24.79
CA HIS A 107 29.07 5.26 24.40
C HIS A 107 28.37 5.86 25.62
N LYS A 108 28.06 7.16 25.56
CA LYS A 108 27.14 7.79 26.52
C LYS A 108 25.78 7.10 26.38
N GLY A 109 25.29 6.53 27.47
CA GLY A 109 23.93 6.00 27.51
C GLY A 109 22.93 7.13 27.29
N GLY A 110 21.90 6.88 26.47
CA GLY A 110 20.74 7.75 26.36
C GLY A 110 19.70 7.30 27.37
N THR A 111 19.81 7.77 28.61
CA THR A 111 18.78 7.54 29.62
C THR A 111 17.69 8.58 29.44
N ARG A 112 16.43 8.20 29.69
CA ARG A 112 15.33 9.16 29.78
C ARG A 112 15.63 10.16 30.90
N GLU A 113 15.46 11.44 30.61
CA GLU A 113 15.58 12.48 31.65
C GLU A 113 14.49 12.28 32.72
N LYS A 114 14.79 12.65 33.96
CA LYS A 114 13.77 12.68 35.01
C LYS A 114 12.71 13.72 34.63
N PRO A 115 11.42 13.48 34.88
CA PRO A 115 10.38 14.46 34.59
C PRO A 115 10.55 15.71 35.47
N ASP A 116 10.26 16.88 34.90
CA ASP A 116 10.40 18.18 35.59
C ASP A 116 9.41 18.36 36.75
N ARG A 117 8.27 17.67 36.69
CA ARG A 117 7.18 17.77 37.65
C ARG A 117 6.76 16.39 38.12
N VAL A 118 6.66 16.25 39.44
CA VAL A 118 6.08 15.09 40.13
C VAL A 118 4.77 15.54 40.75
N ASP A 119 3.69 14.81 40.48
CA ASP A 119 2.36 15.13 41.00
C ASP A 119 2.13 14.61 42.42
N GLU A 120 2.73 13.47 42.78
CA GLU A 120 2.60 12.83 44.09
C GLU A 120 3.90 12.15 44.51
N TYR A 121 4.26 12.26 45.79
CA TYR A 121 5.36 11.52 46.43
C TYR A 121 4.78 10.48 47.38
N ILE A 122 5.20 9.22 47.23
CA ILE A 122 4.77 8.10 48.07
C ILE A 122 6.01 7.50 48.73
N ASP A 123 6.18 7.76 50.03
CA ASP A 123 7.26 7.17 50.81
C ASP A 123 6.93 5.73 51.18
N VAL A 124 7.83 4.80 50.83
CA VAL A 124 7.68 3.37 51.12
C VAL A 124 8.77 2.96 52.10
N PHE A 125 8.35 2.57 53.31
CA PHE A 125 9.26 2.14 54.38
C PHE A 125 9.31 0.62 54.49
N PRO A 126 10.50 0.03 54.72
CA PRO A 126 10.60 -1.40 54.97
C PRO A 126 9.95 -1.75 56.32
N GLU A 127 9.11 -2.78 56.35
CA GLU A 127 8.50 -3.25 57.61
C GLU A 127 9.37 -4.28 58.34
N ARG A 128 10.27 -4.97 57.62
CA ARG A 128 11.14 -6.01 58.15
C ARG A 128 12.50 -6.00 57.45
N CYS A 129 13.54 -6.35 58.19
CA CYS A 129 14.84 -6.69 57.63
C CYS A 129 14.78 -8.06 56.94
N ASP A 130 15.67 -8.30 55.98
CA ASP A 130 15.86 -9.60 55.34
C ASP A 130 16.20 -10.72 56.35
N CYS A 131 16.75 -10.39 57.52
CA CYS A 131 16.96 -11.34 58.62
C CYS A 131 15.70 -11.66 59.43
N GLY A 132 14.58 -10.99 59.16
CA GLY A 132 13.29 -11.14 59.85
C GLY A 132 13.07 -10.21 61.04
N SER A 133 14.07 -9.42 61.45
CA SER A 133 13.92 -8.40 62.49
C SER A 133 12.95 -7.29 62.08
N ARG A 134 12.20 -6.75 63.05
CA ARG A 134 11.35 -5.55 62.90
C ARG A 134 11.96 -4.31 63.54
N ASP A 135 13.09 -4.48 64.22
CA ASP A 135 13.80 -3.38 64.87
C ASP A 135 14.66 -2.68 63.81
N LEU A 136 14.06 -1.71 63.14
CA LEU A 136 14.64 -0.96 62.03
C LEU A 136 14.88 0.49 62.48
N SER A 137 16.12 0.94 62.37
CA SER A 137 16.48 2.34 62.60
C SER A 137 16.34 3.17 61.33
N GLU A 138 16.18 4.48 61.48
CA GLU A 138 16.18 5.42 60.35
C GLU A 138 17.53 5.41 59.62
N CYS A 139 17.48 5.59 58.30
CA CYS A 139 18.65 5.69 57.44
C CYS A 139 18.49 6.91 56.54
N GLU A 140 19.54 7.72 56.39
CA GLU A 140 19.51 8.92 55.54
C GLU A 140 19.45 8.60 54.03
N LYS A 141 19.72 7.34 53.65
CA LYS A 141 19.76 6.94 52.25
C LYS A 141 18.34 6.73 51.70
N VAL A 142 17.98 7.52 50.70
CA VAL A 142 16.72 7.40 49.94
C VAL A 142 17.04 7.03 48.49
N ASP A 143 16.28 6.09 47.92
CA ASP A 143 16.32 5.74 46.50
C ASP A 143 15.00 6.16 45.84
N GLU A 144 15.08 6.85 44.71
CA GLU A 144 13.91 7.43 44.03
C GLU A 144 13.57 6.61 42.78
N HIS A 145 12.34 6.11 42.71
CA HIS A 145 11.81 5.44 41.52
C HIS A 145 10.60 6.20 40.98
N THR A 146 10.76 6.85 39.83
CA THR A 146 9.70 7.64 39.19
C THR A 146 8.87 6.78 38.23
N ILE A 147 7.55 6.76 38.41
CA ILE A 147 6.58 6.11 37.54
C ILE A 147 5.70 7.19 36.91
N GLU A 148 5.60 7.21 35.58
CA GLU A 148 4.71 8.11 34.84
C GLU A 148 3.49 7.35 34.34
N GLU A 149 2.32 7.59 34.94
CA GLU A 149 1.06 7.02 34.49
C GLU A 149 0.36 7.96 33.50
N ILE A 150 0.15 7.50 32.26
CA ILE A 150 -0.43 8.32 31.18
C ILE A 150 -1.94 8.06 31.10
N GLU A 151 -2.75 9.04 31.54
CA GLU A 151 -4.20 8.99 31.39
C GLU A 151 -4.66 9.38 29.96
N ILE A 152 -5.14 8.41 29.19
CA ILE A 152 -5.74 8.68 27.88
C ILE A 152 -7.18 9.21 28.07
N ARG A 153 -7.37 10.53 27.94
CA ARG A 153 -8.71 11.14 28.02
C ARG A 153 -9.56 10.75 26.80
N LYS A 154 -10.81 10.32 27.04
CA LYS A 154 -11.77 10.01 25.97
C LYS A 154 -12.15 11.28 25.19
N ALA A 155 -12.30 11.13 23.87
CA ALA A 155 -12.74 12.21 23.00
C ALA A 155 -14.18 12.66 23.34
N ARG A 156 -14.38 13.97 23.53
CA ARG A 156 -15.71 14.56 23.66
C ARG A 156 -16.29 14.83 22.28
N VAL A 157 -17.32 14.09 21.89
CA VAL A 157 -18.02 14.26 20.61
C VAL A 157 -19.28 15.10 20.82
N ILE A 158 -19.38 16.25 20.14
CA ILE A 158 -20.57 17.10 20.15
C ILE A 158 -21.19 17.08 18.75
N CYS A 159 -22.43 16.59 18.65
CA CYS A 159 -23.19 16.59 17.40
C CYS A 159 -24.25 17.70 17.41
N TYR A 160 -24.08 18.71 16.57
CA TYR A 160 -25.08 19.76 16.38
C TYR A 160 -26.12 19.33 15.34
N ARG A 161 -27.33 18.98 15.80
CA ARG A 161 -28.45 18.64 14.91
C ARG A 161 -29.19 19.90 14.49
N ARG A 162 -28.97 20.33 13.24
CA ARG A 162 -29.63 21.52 12.67
C ARG A 162 -30.99 21.16 12.13
N HIS A 163 -32.03 21.79 12.68
CA HIS A 163 -33.38 21.67 12.15
C HIS A 163 -33.68 22.84 11.21
N TYR A 164 -34.27 22.51 10.06
CA TYR A 164 -34.74 23.48 9.09
C TYR A 164 -36.22 23.77 9.31
N ARG A 165 -36.62 25.03 9.15
CA ARG A 165 -38.03 25.46 9.25
C ARG A 165 -38.37 26.39 8.10
N TYR A 166 -39.62 26.37 7.65
CA TYR A 166 -40.13 27.33 6.68
C TYR A 166 -40.63 28.60 7.37
N CYS A 167 -40.24 29.77 6.86
CA CYS A 167 -40.84 31.03 7.27
C CYS A 167 -42.26 31.15 6.70
N LYS A 168 -43.27 31.31 7.56
CA LYS A 168 -44.68 31.43 7.12
C LYS A 168 -44.96 32.66 6.24
N ARG A 169 -44.10 33.70 6.31
CA ARG A 169 -44.29 34.96 5.56
C ARG A 169 -43.70 34.91 4.16
N CYS A 170 -42.44 34.51 4.03
CA CYS A 170 -41.73 34.49 2.75
C CYS A 170 -41.49 33.10 2.17
N LYS A 171 -41.94 32.04 2.87
CA LYS A 171 -41.78 30.61 2.52
C LYS A 171 -40.33 30.13 2.36
N LYS A 172 -39.33 30.94 2.72
CA LYS A 172 -37.91 30.55 2.71
C LYS A 172 -37.59 29.57 3.83
N ILE A 173 -36.63 28.68 3.57
CA ILE A 173 -36.08 27.75 4.57
C ILE A 173 -35.05 28.50 5.41
N VAL A 174 -35.17 28.38 6.73
CA VAL A 174 -34.26 28.98 7.72
C VAL A 174 -33.71 27.90 8.62
N SER A 175 -32.41 27.99 8.96
CA SER A 175 -31.74 27.15 9.95
C SER A 175 -30.91 28.02 10.91
N ALA A 176 -30.70 27.50 12.12
CA ALA A 176 -29.82 28.14 13.10
C ALA A 176 -28.35 27.99 12.70
N ARG A 177 -27.52 29.00 13.03
CA ARG A 177 -26.05 28.94 12.94
C ARG A 177 -25.46 28.36 14.22
N VAL A 178 -24.46 27.52 14.08
CA VAL A 178 -23.68 26.98 15.21
C VAL A 178 -22.50 27.94 15.46
N PRO A 179 -22.05 28.14 16.72
CA PRO A 179 -20.93 29.05 17.01
C PRO A 179 -19.63 28.75 16.25
N SER A 180 -19.45 27.53 15.76
CA SER A 180 -18.29 27.08 14.98
C SER A 180 -18.47 27.18 13.46
N ASP A 181 -19.61 27.70 12.97
CA ASP A 181 -19.80 27.91 11.54
C ASP A 181 -18.91 29.10 11.07
N ILE A 182 -18.04 28.86 10.09
CA ILE A 182 -17.25 29.91 9.43
C ILE A 182 -18.19 30.73 8.52
N PRO A 183 -18.05 32.08 8.44
CA PRO A 183 -19.00 32.97 7.75
C PRO A 183 -19.21 32.70 6.26
#